data_AF-A0A7Y6NA36-F1
#
_entry.id   AF-A0A7Y6NA36-F1
#
_cell.length_a   1.000
_cell.length_b   1.000
_cell.length_c   1.000
_cell.angle_alpha   90.00
_cell.angle_beta   90.00
_cell.angle_gamma   90.00
#
_symmetry.space_group_name_H-M   'P 1'
#
loop_
_entity.id
_entity.type
_entity.pdbx_description
1 polymer ?
#
loop_
_entity_poly.entity_id
_entity_poly.type
_entity_poly.pdbx_seq_one_letter_code
_entity_poly.pdbx_strand_id
1 'polypeptide(L)'
;MALKSKLLDEKVVESAKEMLKKVQNNTYVIKKLDAVIAAKKRSITAIVKTCCISRTALTAWIKCLKFGREERLFAPHQCRRKTD
;
A
#
# COMPACT_ATOMS: atom_id res chain seq x y z
N MET A 1 -6.86 23.77 -3.39
CA MET A 1 -7.90 22.71 -3.39
C MET A 1 -7.39 21.48 -2.64
N ALA A 2 -7.81 21.28 -1.39
CA ALA A 2 -7.46 20.07 -0.64
C ALA A 2 -8.45 18.95 -0.99
N LEU A 3 -8.20 18.26 -2.10
CA LEU A 3 -8.86 17.00 -2.42
C LEU A 3 -8.43 15.96 -1.36
N LYS A 4 -9.14 15.90 -0.22
CA LYS A 4 -9.11 14.77 0.71
C LYS A 4 -9.35 13.52 -0.13
N SER A 5 -8.27 12.85 -0.49
CA SER A 5 -8.29 11.89 -1.58
C SER A 5 -9.15 10.69 -1.15
N LYS A 6 -10.24 10.41 -1.89
CA LYS A 6 -11.11 9.21 -1.82
C LYS A 6 -10.37 7.87 -2.04
N LEU A 7 -9.05 7.86 -1.91
CA LEU A 7 -8.18 6.71 -2.11
C LEU A 7 -8.06 5.87 -0.84
N LEU A 8 -8.05 6.50 0.34
CA LEU A 8 -7.94 5.85 1.64
C LEU A 8 -9.33 5.65 2.26
N ASP A 9 -10.04 4.69 1.69
CA ASP A 9 -11.34 4.23 2.19
C ASP A 9 -11.17 3.35 3.44
N GLU A 10 -12.14 3.33 4.34
CA GLU A 10 -12.08 2.44 5.52
C GLU A 10 -12.03 0.97 5.11
N LYS A 11 -12.69 0.63 4.00
CA LYS A 11 -12.63 -0.72 3.42
C LYS A 11 -11.20 -1.16 3.08
N VAL A 12 -10.36 -0.25 2.60
CA VAL A 12 -8.95 -0.55 2.26
C VAL A 12 -8.14 -0.87 3.53
N VAL A 13 -8.45 -0.20 4.64
CA VAL A 13 -7.77 -0.43 5.92
C VAL A 13 -8.21 -1.75 6.53
N GLU A 14 -9.50 -2.08 6.48
CA GLU A 14 -10.01 -3.36 6.96
C GLU A 14 -9.45 -4.54 6.15
N SER A 15 -9.43 -4.45 4.81
CA SER A 15 -8.77 -5.46 3.97
C SER A 15 -7.28 -5.60 4.32
N ALA A 16 -6.55 -4.49 4.53
CA ALA A 16 -5.15 -4.56 4.92
C ALA A 16 -4.92 -5.26 6.28
N LYS A 17 -5.80 -5.05 7.26
CA LYS A 17 -5.75 -5.72 8.57
C LYS A 17 -6.05 -7.22 8.45
N GLU A 18 -7.05 -7.60 7.66
CA GLU A 18 -7.38 -9.01 7.42
C GLU A 18 -6.21 -9.73 6.75
N MET A 19 -5.59 -9.07 5.79
CA MET A 19 -4.42 -9.58 5.08
C MET A 19 -3.20 -9.73 6.00
N LEU A 20 -2.99 -8.80 6.93
CA LEU A 20 -1.96 -8.89 7.98
C LEU A 20 -2.11 -10.14 8.85
N LYS A 21 -3.35 -10.57 9.14
CA LYS A 21 -3.60 -11.81 9.89
C LYS A 21 -3.24 -13.06 9.09
N LYS A 22 -3.45 -13.03 7.76
CA LYS A 22 -3.14 -14.14 6.84
C LYS A 22 -1.64 -14.23 6.52
N VAL A 23 -0.96 -13.09 6.48
CA VAL A 23 0.45 -12.99 6.08
C VAL A 23 1.35 -12.90 7.30
N GLN A 24 1.63 -14.05 7.94
CA GLN A 24 2.47 -14.11 9.14
C GLN A 24 3.97 -14.23 8.83
N ASN A 25 4.34 -14.84 7.69
CA ASN A 25 5.75 -15.17 7.40
C ASN A 25 6.43 -14.24 6.38
N ASN A 26 5.74 -13.21 5.85
CA ASN A 26 6.31 -12.31 4.85
C ASN A 26 6.49 -10.89 5.40
N THR A 27 7.66 -10.63 5.99
CA THR A 27 8.05 -9.34 6.57
C THR A 27 7.96 -8.18 5.57
N TYR A 28 8.18 -8.44 4.28
CA TYR A 28 8.12 -7.41 3.26
C TYR A 28 6.68 -6.94 3.02
N VAL A 29 5.73 -7.87 2.96
CA VAL A 29 4.30 -7.56 2.80
C VAL A 29 3.72 -6.93 4.07
N ILE A 30 4.14 -7.41 5.25
CA ILE A 30 3.79 -6.79 6.53
C ILE A 30 4.17 -5.31 6.55
N LYS A 31 5.40 -4.96 6.17
CA LYS A 31 5.84 -3.55 6.09
C LYS A 31 5.01 -2.72 5.10
N LYS A 32 4.60 -3.28 3.96
CA LYS A 32 3.74 -2.60 2.99
C LYS A 32 2.34 -2.33 3.56
N LEU A 33 1.75 -3.33 4.22
CA LEU A 33 0.42 -3.22 4.82
C LEU A 33 0.42 -2.22 5.99
N ASP A 34 1.46 -2.26 6.83
CA ASP A 34 1.62 -1.31 7.93
C ASP A 34 1.73 0.14 7.41
N ALA A 35 2.51 0.36 6.34
CA ALA A 35 2.60 1.67 5.69
C ALA A 35 1.23 2.18 5.17
N VAL A 36 0.39 1.29 4.64
CA VAL A 36 -0.98 1.65 4.19
C VAL A 36 -1.87 2.03 5.37
N ILE A 37 -1.81 1.28 6.47
CA ILE A 37 -2.57 1.57 7.70
C ILE A 37 -2.11 2.91 8.32
N ALA A 38 -0.80 3.11 8.40
CA ALA A 38 -0.21 4.34 8.91
C ALA A 38 -0.54 5.56 8.02
N ALA A 39 -0.67 5.35 6.71
CA ALA A 39 -1.03 6.41 5.77
C ALA A 39 -2.45 6.96 6.01
N LYS A 40 -3.38 6.13 6.50
CA LYS A 40 -4.71 6.60 6.96
C LYS A 40 -4.60 7.49 8.19
N LYS A 41 -3.75 7.13 9.15
CA LYS A 41 -3.61 7.85 10.44
C LYS A 41 -2.89 9.18 10.31
N ARG A 42 -1.81 9.25 9.52
CA ARG A 42 -0.92 10.44 9.47
C ARG A 42 -0.94 11.23 8.16
N SER A 43 -1.40 10.64 7.05
CA SER A 43 -1.28 11.12 5.64
C SER A 43 -0.20 10.41 4.83
N ILE A 44 -0.49 10.20 3.55
CA ILE A 44 0.40 9.56 2.55
C ILE A 44 1.78 10.22 2.52
N THR A 45 1.84 11.56 2.50
CA THR A 45 3.11 12.30 2.41
C THR A 45 4.02 12.10 3.62
N ALA A 46 3.45 11.96 4.82
CA ALA A 46 4.22 11.70 6.03
C ALA A 46 4.85 10.32 5.99
N ILE A 47 4.09 9.30 5.58
CA ILE A 47 4.59 7.92 5.49
C ILE A 47 5.63 7.75 4.38
N VAL A 48 5.44 8.39 3.23
CA VAL A 48 6.43 8.42 2.14
C VAL A 48 7.79 8.91 2.64
N LYS A 49 7.81 9.95 3.48
CA LYS A 49 9.03 10.48 4.09
C LYS A 49 9.59 9.55 5.17
N THR A 50 8.74 9.03 6.05
CA THR A 50 9.16 8.20 7.18
C THR A 50 9.68 6.83 6.74
N CYS A 51 9.05 6.20 5.76
CA CYS A 51 9.42 4.86 5.30
C CYS A 51 10.38 4.89 4.10
N CYS A 52 10.78 6.07 3.59
CA CYS A 52 11.59 6.23 2.38
C CYS A 52 11.01 5.48 1.17
N ILE A 53 9.71 5.64 0.93
CA ILE A 53 8.97 4.95 -0.15
C ILE A 53 8.44 5.99 -1.11
N SER A 54 8.52 5.74 -2.42
CA SER A 54 7.91 6.62 -3.42
C SER A 54 6.40 6.73 -3.22
N ARG A 55 5.86 7.96 -3.35
CA ARG A 55 4.42 8.22 -3.29
C ARG A 55 3.63 7.36 -4.28
N THR A 56 4.19 7.12 -5.46
CA THR A 56 3.64 6.25 -6.51
C THR A 56 3.49 4.80 -6.03
N ALA A 57 4.49 4.25 -5.34
CA ALA A 57 4.46 2.89 -4.80
C ALA A 57 3.37 2.74 -3.72
N LEU A 58 3.30 3.67 -2.77
CA LEU A 58 2.25 3.65 -1.74
C LEU A 58 0.84 3.77 -2.35
N THR A 59 0.65 4.63 -3.36
CA THR A 59 -0.63 4.70 -4.07
C THR A 59 -0.94 3.44 -4.88
N ALA A 60 0.07 2.75 -5.42
CA ALA A 60 -0.12 1.49 -6.13
C ALA A 60 -0.59 0.39 -5.17
N TRP A 61 -0.05 0.32 -3.96
CA TRP A 61 -0.49 -0.62 -2.92
C TRP A 61 -1.93 -0.36 -2.50
N ILE A 62 -2.28 0.91 -2.25
CA ILE A 62 -3.66 1.32 -1.94
C ILE A 62 -4.63 0.91 -3.06
N LYS A 63 -4.25 1.10 -4.33
CA LYS A 63 -5.05 0.66 -5.48
C LYS A 63 -5.18 -0.86 -5.55
N CYS A 64 -4.12 -1.61 -5.30
CA CYS A 64 -4.17 -3.07 -5.32
C CYS A 64 -5.19 -3.60 -4.30
N LEU A 65 -5.17 -3.06 -3.08
CA LEU A 65 -6.16 -3.40 -2.04
C LEU A 65 -7.57 -2.97 -2.43
N LYS A 66 -7.74 -1.76 -2.99
CA LYS A 66 -9.06 -1.25 -3.41
C LYS A 66 -9.71 -2.10 -4.51
N PHE A 67 -8.90 -2.63 -5.43
CA PHE A 67 -9.37 -3.43 -6.58
C PHE A 67 -9.30 -4.95 -6.34
N GLY A 68 -8.99 -5.41 -5.12
CA GLY A 68 -8.85 -6.84 -4.82
C GLY A 68 -7.70 -7.53 -5.58
N ARG A 69 -6.71 -6.77 -6.06
CA ARG A 69 -5.50 -7.28 -6.75
C ARG A 69 -4.36 -7.49 -5.76
N GLU A 70 -4.70 -8.17 -4.70
CA GLU A 70 -3.87 -8.51 -3.55
C GLU A 70 -2.63 -9.32 -3.94
N GLU A 71 -2.73 -10.18 -4.95
CA GLU A 71 -1.61 -10.96 -5.47
C GLU A 71 -0.43 -10.09 -5.96
N ARG A 72 -0.72 -8.88 -6.48
CA ARG A 72 0.31 -7.93 -6.93
C ARG A 72 1.06 -7.25 -5.78
N LEU A 73 0.56 -7.34 -4.55
CA LEU A 73 1.25 -6.85 -3.35
C LEU A 73 2.37 -7.79 -2.91
N PHE A 74 2.19 -9.10 -3.12
CA PHE A 74 3.16 -10.15 -2.82
C PHE A 74 4.28 -10.24 -3.85
N ALA A 75 3.97 -10.00 -5.12
CA ALA A 75 4.98 -10.00 -6.15
C ALA A 75 6.02 -8.89 -5.89
N PRO A 76 7.34 -9.16 -5.99
CA PRO A 76 8.29 -8.09 -6.19
C PRO A 76 7.79 -7.30 -7.40
N HIS A 77 7.80 -5.97 -7.29
CA HIS A 77 7.50 -5.12 -8.43
C HIS A 77 8.54 -5.49 -9.50
N GLN A 78 8.21 -6.44 -10.38
CA GLN A 78 8.91 -6.60 -11.64
C GLN A 78 8.63 -5.27 -12.33
N CYS A 79 9.53 -4.32 -12.08
CA CYS A 79 9.70 -3.18 -12.94
C CYS A 79 9.82 -3.82 -14.31
N ARG A 80 8.76 -3.71 -15.12
CA ARG A 80 8.87 -3.89 -16.56
C ARG A 80 10.07 -3.02 -16.93
N ARG A 81 11.24 -3.63 -17.07
CA ARG A 81 12.28 -3.06 -17.92
C ARG A 81 11.55 -2.94 -19.24
N LYS A 82 11.35 -1.70 -19.70
CA LYS A 82 10.97 -1.50 -21.08
C LYS A 82 12.11 -2.14 -21.87
N THR A 83 11.85 -3.25 -22.52
CA THR A 83 12.68 -3.68 -23.63
C THR A 83 12.47 -2.61 -24.69
N ASP A 84 13.54 -1.88 -24.96
CA ASP A 84 13.70 -1.00 -26.13
C ASP A 84 13.52 -1.81 -27.41
#